data_AF-A0A0F2LZ43-F1
#
_entry.id   AF-A0A0F2LZ43-F1
#
_cell.length_a   1.000
_cell.length_b   1.000
_cell.length_c   1.000
_cell.angle_alpha   90.00
_cell.angle_beta   90.00
_cell.angle_gamma   90.00
#
_symmetry.space_group_name_H-M   'P 1'
#
loop_
_entity.id
_entity.type
_entity.pdbx_description
1 polymer ?
#
loop_
_entity_poly.entity_id
_entity_poly.type
_entity_poly.pdbx_seq_one_letter_code
_entity_poly.pdbx_strand_id
1 'polypeptide(L)'
;MVVRISTQHPKTVVSVSLLTEQHHADASNFDDGLSKEEAYEQVLLQAEGLFDGQRNWRHSNLANTASLLWHAFKSLGEPSNQVNWSGFYLIDTARKERDELILGPFHGKVACQTIALGRGVCGTSAAEKKTVLVKDVEAFPGHIACDSESRSEIVVPIVVGSSESRKLVGIIDIDCAVLNGFDEVDQAYLEKLAALLANSCDWP
;
A
#
# COMPACT_ATOMS: atom_id res chain seq x y z
N MET A 1 17.11 3.28 -8.88
CA MET A 1 17.99 3.88 -7.85
C MET A 1 17.56 3.30 -6.50
N VAL A 2 18.48 2.85 -5.64
CA VAL A 2 18.13 2.36 -4.29
C VAL A 2 18.61 3.38 -3.27
N VAL A 3 17.73 3.82 -2.38
CA VAL A 3 18.05 4.91 -1.44
C VAL A 3 18.21 4.39 -0.02
N ARG A 4 19.45 4.26 0.48
CA ARG A 4 19.66 3.85 1.88
C ARG A 4 19.51 5.03 2.85
N ILE A 5 18.72 4.83 3.90
CA ILE A 5 18.69 5.71 5.08
C ILE A 5 19.74 5.19 6.05
N SER A 6 20.73 6.02 6.42
CA SER A 6 21.75 5.66 7.42
C SER A 6 21.37 6.27 8.77
N THR A 7 21.02 5.43 9.74
CA THR A 7 20.71 5.86 11.11
C THR A 7 21.99 5.87 11.97
N GLN A 8 22.96 6.71 11.62
CA GLN A 8 24.06 7.04 12.52
C GLN A 8 24.00 8.54 12.87
N HIS A 9 23.55 8.82 14.11
CA HIS A 9 23.46 10.12 14.83
C HIS A 9 22.13 10.91 14.78
N PRO A 10 21.76 11.63 15.88
CA PRO A 10 20.41 12.16 16.15
C PRO A 10 20.05 13.44 15.36
N LYS A 11 20.63 13.60 14.18
CA LYS A 11 20.22 14.61 13.19
C LYS A 11 20.16 13.89 11.86
N THR A 12 18.95 13.59 11.41
CA THR A 12 18.68 12.92 10.13
C THR A 12 19.35 13.69 8.99
N VAL A 13 20.53 13.23 8.58
CA VAL A 13 21.18 13.64 7.35
C VAL A 13 20.99 12.48 6.38
N VAL A 14 20.16 12.68 5.36
CA VAL A 14 20.06 11.75 4.24
C VAL A 14 21.37 11.84 3.46
N SER A 15 22.35 11.02 3.82
CA SER A 15 23.58 10.91 3.04
C SER A 15 23.33 9.95 1.88
N VAL A 16 23.22 10.47 0.66
CA VAL A 16 23.26 9.66 -0.56
C VAL A 16 24.69 9.14 -0.74
N SER A 17 24.99 7.98 -0.15
CA SER A 17 26.29 7.33 -0.33
C SER A 17 26.25 6.52 -1.63
N LEU A 18 26.92 7.03 -2.67
CA LEU A 18 27.18 6.32 -3.92
C LEU A 18 28.35 5.34 -3.73
N LEU A 19 28.13 4.21 -3.04
CA LEU A 19 29.10 3.12 -3.03
C LEU A 19 28.41 1.74 -3.05
N THR A 20 28.90 0.87 -3.95
CA THR A 20 28.51 -0.52 -4.29
C THR A 20 27.35 -0.66 -5.30
N GLU A 21 27.46 -1.65 -6.19
CA GLU A 21 26.44 -2.01 -7.20
C GLU A 21 25.11 -2.32 -6.49
N GLN A 22 24.24 -1.31 -6.40
CA GLN A 22 22.91 -1.45 -5.82
C GLN A 22 21.98 -2.11 -6.84
N HIS A 23 21.37 -3.22 -6.44
CA HIS A 23 20.38 -3.93 -7.22
C HIS A 23 18.99 -3.44 -6.82
N HIS A 24 18.02 -3.42 -7.75
CA HIS A 24 16.64 -2.97 -7.42
C HIS A 24 16.02 -3.71 -6.23
N ALA A 25 16.38 -4.98 -6.02
CA ALA A 25 15.95 -5.78 -4.87
C ALA A 25 16.43 -5.23 -3.51
N ASP A 26 17.52 -4.46 -3.49
CA ASP A 26 18.02 -3.84 -2.27
C ASP A 26 17.07 -2.74 -1.74
N ALA A 27 16.13 -2.26 -2.56
CA ALA A 27 15.10 -1.32 -2.13
C ALA A 27 14.13 -1.94 -1.10
N SER A 28 13.93 -3.26 -1.15
CA SER A 28 13.10 -4.03 -0.23
C SER A 28 13.89 -4.66 0.93
N ASN A 29 15.17 -4.32 1.10
CA ASN A 29 15.95 -4.75 2.26
C ASN A 29 15.77 -3.73 3.39
N PHE A 30 15.16 -4.18 4.48
CA PHE A 30 14.94 -3.40 5.69
C PHE A 30 15.87 -3.91 6.78
N ASP A 31 16.45 -3.00 7.56
CA ASP A 31 17.31 -3.36 8.67
C ASP A 31 16.49 -3.99 9.81
N ASP A 32 17.13 -4.86 10.59
CA ASP A 32 16.50 -5.47 11.76
C ASP A 32 16.24 -4.42 12.86
N GLY A 33 15.06 -4.48 13.48
CA GLY A 33 14.73 -3.65 14.65
C GLY A 33 14.29 -2.22 14.33
N LEU A 34 13.97 -1.92 13.07
CA LEU A 34 13.34 -0.65 12.70
C LEU A 34 12.00 -0.44 13.43
N SER A 35 11.73 0.82 13.78
CA SER A 35 10.37 1.24 14.14
C SER A 35 9.46 1.19 12.91
N LYS A 36 8.15 1.16 13.18
CA LYS A 36 7.11 1.17 12.13
C LYS A 36 7.24 2.44 11.27
N GLU A 37 7.48 3.59 11.90
CA GLU A 37 7.67 4.87 11.24
C GLU A 37 8.91 4.87 10.33
N GLU A 38 10.05 4.37 10.79
CA GLU A 38 11.28 4.29 9.99
C GLU A 38 11.10 3.36 8.77
N ALA A 39 10.43 2.23 8.95
CA ALA A 39 10.13 1.33 7.84
C ALA A 39 9.25 2.02 6.78
N TYR A 40 8.21 2.75 7.20
CA TYR A 40 7.38 3.51 6.27
C TYR A 40 8.11 4.69 5.60
N GLU A 41 8.98 5.39 6.30
CA GLU A 41 9.82 6.43 5.72
C GLU A 41 10.74 5.86 4.64
N GLN A 42 11.33 4.69 4.89
CA GLN A 42 12.08 3.96 3.88
C GLN A 42 11.20 3.54 2.70
N VAL A 43 9.99 3.02 2.93
CA VAL A 43 9.05 2.67 1.85
C VAL A 43 8.78 3.88 0.95
N LEU A 44 8.46 5.05 1.51
CA LEU A 44 8.19 6.26 0.74
C LEU A 44 9.40 6.71 -0.08
N LEU A 45 10.59 6.71 0.53
CA LEU A 45 11.83 7.12 -0.13
C LEU A 45 12.22 6.18 -1.27
N GLN A 46 12.06 4.87 -1.06
CA GLN A 46 12.35 3.86 -2.08
C GLN A 46 11.30 3.90 -3.20
N ALA A 47 10.03 4.07 -2.86
CA ALA A 47 8.97 4.24 -3.85
C ALA A 47 9.25 5.45 -4.75
N GLU A 48 9.59 6.61 -4.19
CA GLU A 48 9.96 7.80 -4.96
C GLU A 48 11.14 7.51 -5.91
N GLY A 49 12.20 6.87 -5.42
CA GLY A 49 13.37 6.49 -6.23
C GLY A 49 13.10 5.43 -7.31
N LEU A 50 12.11 4.55 -7.13
CA LEU A 50 11.67 3.55 -8.12
C LEU A 50 10.72 4.13 -9.17
N PHE A 51 9.99 5.19 -8.81
CA PHE A 51 9.08 5.88 -9.72
C PHE A 51 9.83 6.89 -10.61
N ASP A 52 11.04 7.29 -10.23
CA ASP A 52 11.84 8.19 -11.06
C ASP A 52 12.11 7.60 -12.46
N GLY A 53 11.97 8.45 -13.48
CA GLY A 53 12.19 8.07 -14.88
C GLY A 53 11.06 7.27 -15.56
N GLN A 54 9.97 6.91 -14.89
CA GLN A 54 8.81 6.26 -15.53
C GLN A 54 7.48 6.47 -14.79
N ARG A 55 6.37 6.44 -15.52
CA ARG A 55 5.02 6.71 -14.96
C ARG A 55 4.02 5.56 -15.14
N ASN A 56 4.52 4.34 -15.42
CA ASN A 56 3.69 3.17 -15.65
C ASN A 56 3.11 2.66 -14.32
N TRP A 57 1.84 2.99 -14.09
CA TRP A 57 1.13 2.65 -12.88
C TRP A 57 0.98 1.13 -12.69
N ARG A 58 0.41 0.44 -13.68
CA ARG A 58 -0.06 -0.95 -13.53
C ARG A 58 1.06 -1.98 -13.40
N HIS A 59 2.06 -1.88 -14.26
CA HIS A 59 3.08 -2.92 -14.44
C HIS A 59 4.39 -2.62 -13.72
N SER A 60 4.63 -1.36 -13.35
CA SER A 60 5.85 -0.95 -12.65
C SER A 60 5.55 -0.45 -11.24
N ASN A 61 4.94 0.73 -11.10
CA ASN A 61 4.83 1.42 -9.80
C ASN A 61 4.05 0.60 -8.78
N LEU A 62 2.87 0.09 -9.13
CA LEU A 62 2.06 -0.71 -8.21
C LEU A 62 2.70 -2.07 -7.91
N ALA A 63 3.33 -2.72 -8.90
CA ALA A 63 3.98 -4.01 -8.67
C ALA A 63 5.17 -3.88 -7.70
N ASN A 64 6.04 -2.88 -7.91
CA ASN A 64 7.15 -2.61 -7.00
C ASN A 64 6.67 -2.13 -5.63
N THR A 65 5.62 -1.32 -5.57
CA THR A 65 5.07 -0.87 -4.28
C THR A 65 4.46 -2.02 -3.48
N ALA A 66 3.77 -2.96 -4.14
CA ALA A 66 3.27 -4.16 -3.50
C ALA A 66 4.41 -4.98 -2.90
N SER A 67 5.56 -5.06 -3.58
CA SER A 67 6.77 -5.72 -3.07
C SER A 67 7.35 -4.97 -1.87
N LEU A 68 7.52 -3.65 -1.99
CA LEU A 68 8.04 -2.82 -0.91
C LEU A 68 7.22 -2.94 0.37
N LEU A 69 5.88 -2.82 0.27
CA LEU A 69 4.99 -2.96 1.41
C LEU A 69 5.10 -4.36 2.04
N TRP A 70 5.04 -5.41 1.22
CA TRP A 70 5.16 -6.78 1.71
C TRP A 70 6.44 -7.00 2.52
N HIS A 71 7.58 -6.60 1.97
CA HIS A 71 8.87 -6.76 2.66
C HIS A 71 9.02 -5.86 3.88
N ALA A 72 8.42 -4.66 3.87
CA ALA A 72 8.40 -3.77 5.04
C ALA A 72 7.61 -4.36 6.20
N PHE A 73 6.41 -4.90 5.95
CA PHE A 73 5.65 -5.53 7.02
C PHE A 73 6.33 -6.78 7.55
N LYS A 74 6.95 -7.58 6.67
CA LYS A 74 7.65 -8.81 7.07
C LYS A 74 8.95 -8.56 7.85
N SER A 75 9.57 -7.38 7.74
CA SER A 75 10.75 -7.02 8.55
C SER A 75 10.39 -6.46 9.94
N LEU A 76 9.17 -5.95 10.11
CA LEU A 76 8.70 -5.40 11.39
C LEU A 76 8.39 -6.51 12.43
N GLY A 77 8.22 -6.11 13.69
CA GLY A 77 7.74 -7.00 14.75
C GLY A 77 6.23 -7.29 14.66
N GLU A 78 5.72 -8.08 15.61
CA GLU A 78 4.27 -8.24 15.77
C GLU A 78 3.61 -6.90 16.20
N PRO A 79 2.42 -6.56 15.70
CA PRO A 79 1.57 -7.38 14.82
C PRO A 79 1.86 -7.25 13.31
N SER A 80 2.70 -6.31 12.89
CA SER A 80 2.94 -5.98 11.48
C SER A 80 3.43 -7.17 10.63
N ASN A 81 4.29 -8.04 11.17
CA ASN A 81 4.75 -9.22 10.42
C ASN A 81 3.68 -10.28 10.13
N GLN A 82 2.51 -10.18 10.77
CA GLN A 82 1.36 -11.06 10.54
C GLN A 82 0.48 -10.62 9.37
N VAL A 83 0.89 -9.58 8.60
CA VAL A 83 0.26 -9.22 7.32
C VAL A 83 0.24 -10.43 6.38
N ASN A 84 -0.95 -10.84 5.95
CA ASN A 84 -1.16 -12.00 5.06
C ASN A 84 -1.47 -11.58 3.61
N TRP A 85 -1.82 -10.32 3.38
CA TRP A 85 -2.04 -9.77 2.04
C TRP A 85 -1.68 -8.28 1.99
N SER A 86 -1.05 -7.84 0.89
CA SER A 86 -0.77 -6.43 0.63
C SER A 86 -0.76 -6.18 -0.87
N GLY A 87 -1.57 -5.24 -1.34
CA GLY A 87 -1.69 -4.99 -2.76
C GLY A 87 -2.69 -3.93 -3.13
N PHE A 88 -3.20 -4.05 -4.36
CA PHE A 88 -4.03 -3.03 -4.98
C PHE A 88 -5.25 -3.61 -5.65
N TYR A 89 -6.32 -2.84 -5.60
CA TYR A 89 -7.48 -2.98 -6.46
C TYR A 89 -7.68 -1.67 -7.23
N LEU A 90 -8.16 -1.76 -8.46
CA LEU A 90 -8.17 -0.66 -9.42
C LEU A 90 -9.58 -0.45 -9.94
N ILE A 91 -9.96 0.77 -10.31
CA ILE A 91 -11.26 0.95 -10.98
C ILE A 91 -11.27 0.21 -12.32
N ASP A 92 -12.26 -0.66 -12.55
CA ASP A 92 -12.41 -1.36 -13.83
C ASP A 92 -12.87 -0.37 -14.92
N THR A 93 -11.92 0.08 -15.74
CA THR A 93 -12.20 0.96 -16.87
C THR A 93 -12.58 0.21 -18.15
N ALA A 94 -12.40 -1.13 -18.17
CA ALA A 94 -12.73 -1.96 -19.32
C ALA A 94 -14.23 -2.27 -19.38
N ARG A 95 -14.89 -2.39 -18.23
CA ARG A 95 -16.33 -2.72 -18.12
C ARG A 95 -17.15 -1.55 -17.59
N LYS A 96 -17.45 -0.59 -18.48
CA LYS A 96 -18.19 0.65 -18.14
C LYS A 96 -19.61 0.45 -17.56
N GLU A 97 -20.17 -0.76 -17.64
CA GLU A 97 -21.51 -1.08 -17.14
C GLU A 97 -21.53 -1.38 -15.64
N ARG A 98 -20.37 -1.56 -15.00
CA ARG A 98 -20.26 -1.89 -13.57
C ARG A 98 -19.27 -0.98 -12.88
N ASP A 99 -19.74 -0.32 -11.82
CA ASP A 99 -18.88 0.36 -10.86
C ASP A 99 -18.25 -0.70 -9.93
N GLU A 100 -17.17 -1.30 -10.41
CA GLU A 100 -16.40 -2.31 -9.69
C GLU A 100 -14.90 -2.00 -9.68
N LEU A 101 -14.25 -2.50 -8.64
CA LEU A 101 -12.82 -2.65 -8.56
C LEU A 101 -12.40 -3.98 -9.21
N ILE A 102 -11.24 -3.99 -9.85
CA ILE A 102 -10.57 -5.16 -10.41
C ILE A 102 -9.20 -5.36 -9.73
N LEU A 103 -8.86 -6.62 -9.46
CA LEU A 103 -7.60 -7.00 -8.81
C LEU A 103 -6.37 -6.47 -9.58
N GLY A 104 -5.47 -5.81 -8.86
CA GLY A 104 -4.18 -5.30 -9.34
C GLY A 104 -2.99 -6.16 -8.85
N PRO A 105 -1.76 -5.62 -8.90
CA PRO A 105 -0.59 -6.28 -8.31
C PRO A 105 -0.73 -6.44 -6.79
N PHE A 106 -0.27 -7.57 -6.24
CA PHE A 106 -0.32 -7.85 -4.80
C PHE A 106 0.72 -8.91 -4.40
N HIS A 107 0.97 -9.04 -3.09
CA HIS A 107 1.63 -10.18 -2.46
C HIS A 107 0.69 -10.78 -1.41
N GLY A 108 0.61 -12.11 -1.36
CA GLY A 108 -0.30 -12.85 -0.50
C GLY A 108 -0.89 -14.07 -1.21
N LYS A 109 -1.92 -14.68 -0.60
CA LYS A 109 -2.71 -15.75 -1.22
C LYS A 109 -3.61 -15.21 -2.34
N VAL A 110 -4.18 -16.11 -3.14
CA VAL A 110 -5.17 -15.78 -4.17
C VAL A 110 -6.35 -15.04 -3.54
N ALA A 111 -6.77 -13.92 -4.15
CA ALA A 111 -7.83 -13.04 -3.66
C ALA A 111 -8.99 -12.89 -4.65
N CYS A 112 -10.03 -12.17 -4.23
CA CYS A 112 -11.21 -11.86 -5.04
C CYS A 112 -10.82 -11.11 -6.33
N GLN A 113 -11.37 -11.49 -7.49
CA GLN A 113 -10.98 -10.86 -8.77
C GLN A 113 -11.62 -9.48 -8.96
N THR A 114 -12.83 -9.29 -8.43
CA THR A 114 -13.61 -8.04 -8.57
C THR A 114 -14.36 -7.73 -7.28
N ILE A 115 -14.50 -6.44 -6.96
CA ILE A 115 -15.22 -5.96 -5.76
C ILE A 115 -16.15 -4.83 -6.16
N ALA A 116 -17.45 -4.97 -5.90
CA ALA A 116 -18.40 -3.89 -6.19
C ALA A 116 -18.19 -2.70 -5.22
N LEU A 117 -18.35 -1.47 -5.72
CA LEU A 117 -18.29 -0.28 -4.87
C LEU A 117 -19.37 -0.35 -3.77
N GLY A 118 -19.01 0.05 -2.55
CA GLY A 118 -19.85 0.00 -1.35
C GLY A 118 -20.02 -1.39 -0.72
N ARG A 119 -19.30 -2.41 -1.21
CA ARG A 119 -19.35 -3.78 -0.64
C ARG A 119 -18.06 -4.15 0.09
N GLY A 120 -18.20 -4.64 1.32
CA GLY A 120 -17.04 -4.95 2.17
C GLY A 120 -16.20 -3.72 2.51
N VAL A 121 -15.06 -3.94 3.14
CA VAL A 121 -14.14 -2.87 3.56
C VAL A 121 -13.58 -2.15 2.33
N CYS A 122 -13.02 -2.90 1.38
CA CYS A 122 -12.52 -2.43 0.09
C CYS A 122 -13.53 -1.56 -0.68
N GLY A 123 -14.75 -2.08 -0.89
CA GLY A 123 -15.78 -1.35 -1.62
C GLY A 123 -16.26 -0.10 -0.87
N THR A 124 -16.32 -0.14 0.46
CA THR A 124 -16.68 1.02 1.30
C THR A 124 -15.65 2.14 1.15
N SER A 125 -14.36 1.81 1.28
CA SER A 125 -13.25 2.77 1.08
C SER A 125 -13.30 3.41 -0.30
N ALA A 126 -13.52 2.60 -1.35
CA ALA A 126 -13.68 3.08 -2.72
C ALA A 126 -14.89 4.01 -2.89
N ALA A 127 -16.07 3.62 -2.41
CA ALA A 127 -17.29 4.41 -2.55
C ALA A 127 -17.19 5.76 -1.83
N GLU A 128 -16.64 5.78 -0.62
CA GLU A 128 -16.51 6.98 0.20
C GLU A 128 -15.29 7.83 -0.14
N LYS A 129 -14.30 7.27 -0.85
CA LYS A 129 -12.98 7.87 -1.09
C LYS A 129 -12.31 8.31 0.22
N LYS A 130 -12.45 7.46 1.25
CA LYS A 130 -11.85 7.62 2.57
C LYS A 130 -11.18 6.34 3.02
N THR A 131 -10.10 6.48 3.78
CA THR A 131 -9.46 5.34 4.43
C THR A 131 -10.43 4.65 5.39
N VAL A 132 -10.43 3.33 5.38
CA VAL A 132 -11.18 2.49 6.31
C VAL A 132 -10.17 1.63 7.08
N LEU A 133 -10.10 1.84 8.39
CA LEU A 133 -9.25 1.11 9.33
C LEU A 133 -10.13 0.16 10.15
N VAL A 134 -9.93 -1.15 10.00
CA VAL A 134 -10.77 -2.18 10.63
C VAL A 134 -9.94 -3.01 11.59
N LYS A 135 -10.23 -2.88 12.89
CA LYS A 135 -9.54 -3.62 13.97
C LYS A 135 -9.98 -5.08 14.09
N ASP A 136 -11.21 -5.38 13.67
CA ASP A 136 -11.81 -6.71 13.60
C ASP A 136 -12.73 -6.80 12.38
N VAL A 137 -12.32 -7.56 11.35
CA VAL A 137 -13.10 -7.68 10.10
C VAL A 137 -14.41 -8.44 10.30
N GLU A 138 -14.48 -9.35 11.28
CA GLU A 138 -15.71 -10.09 11.58
C GLU A 138 -16.79 -9.18 12.18
N ALA A 139 -16.37 -8.09 12.83
CA ALA A 139 -17.26 -7.08 13.39
C ALA A 139 -17.71 -6.03 12.34
N PHE A 140 -17.12 -6.02 11.14
CA PHE A 140 -17.43 -5.03 10.11
C PHE A 140 -18.76 -5.33 9.41
N PRO A 141 -19.74 -4.40 9.41
CA PRO A 141 -21.03 -4.62 8.76
C PRO A 141 -20.89 -4.88 7.25
N GLY A 142 -21.39 -6.03 6.79
CA GLY A 142 -21.31 -6.39 5.37
C GLY A 142 -19.93 -6.86 4.93
N HIS A 143 -19.10 -7.37 5.86
CA HIS A 143 -17.84 -8.02 5.56
C HIS A 143 -18.00 -9.15 4.53
N ILE A 144 -17.13 -9.14 3.52
CA ILE A 144 -16.99 -10.19 2.50
C ILE A 144 -15.56 -10.72 2.64
N ALA A 145 -15.39 -11.81 3.37
CA ALA A 145 -14.07 -12.41 3.55
C ALA A 145 -13.55 -12.96 2.22
N CYS A 146 -12.44 -12.40 1.72
CA CYS A 146 -11.70 -12.98 0.59
C CYS A 146 -10.66 -14.00 1.08
N ASP A 147 -10.01 -13.74 2.22
CA ASP A 147 -9.19 -14.71 2.98
C ASP A 147 -9.84 -14.94 4.36
N SER A 148 -10.06 -16.20 4.72
CA SER A 148 -10.63 -16.57 6.02
C SER A 148 -9.67 -16.36 7.19
N GLU A 149 -8.37 -16.18 6.93
CA GLU A 149 -7.38 -15.91 7.97
C GLU A 149 -7.29 -14.44 8.35
N SER A 150 -7.79 -13.52 7.53
CA SER A 150 -7.77 -12.08 7.82
C SER A 150 -8.62 -11.75 9.04
N ARG A 151 -8.04 -10.98 9.97
CA ARG A 151 -8.66 -10.55 11.23
C ARG A 151 -8.71 -9.03 11.37
N SER A 152 -7.80 -8.30 10.75
CA SER A 152 -7.85 -6.83 10.61
C SER A 152 -7.45 -6.42 9.20
N GLU A 153 -7.90 -5.24 8.76
CA GLU A 153 -7.74 -4.76 7.39
C GLU A 153 -7.59 -3.23 7.39
N ILE A 154 -6.73 -2.69 6.54
CA ILE A 154 -6.69 -1.26 6.25
C ILE A 154 -6.77 -1.03 4.73
N VAL A 155 -7.72 -0.18 4.32
CA VAL A 155 -7.92 0.16 2.92
C VAL A 155 -7.82 1.65 2.69
N VAL A 156 -6.87 2.07 1.85
CA VAL A 156 -6.58 3.48 1.54
C VAL A 156 -6.89 3.79 0.07
N PRO A 157 -7.76 4.77 -0.23
CA PRO A 157 -8.09 5.11 -1.62
C PRO A 157 -6.99 5.92 -2.30
N ILE A 158 -6.67 5.55 -3.54
CA ILE A 158 -5.81 6.32 -4.43
C ILE A 158 -6.71 7.24 -5.27
N VAL A 159 -6.59 8.54 -5.03
CA VAL A 159 -7.45 9.56 -5.64
C VAL A 159 -6.59 10.59 -6.37
N VAL A 160 -6.95 10.88 -7.62
CA VAL A 160 -6.27 11.85 -8.49
C VAL A 160 -7.19 13.05 -8.78
N GLY A 161 -6.61 14.12 -9.30
CA GLY A 161 -7.33 15.34 -9.67
C GLY A 161 -7.28 16.42 -8.59
N SER A 162 -8.03 17.51 -8.79
CA SER A 162 -8.04 18.64 -7.85
C SER A 162 -9.00 18.42 -6.70
N SER A 163 -9.00 19.33 -5.72
CA SER A 163 -9.99 19.36 -4.63
C SER A 163 -11.44 19.44 -5.15
N GLU A 164 -11.64 19.96 -6.35
CA GLU A 164 -12.94 20.12 -7.00
C GLU A 164 -13.32 18.93 -7.89
N SER A 165 -12.33 18.13 -8.34
CA SER A 165 -12.54 16.99 -9.25
C SER A 165 -11.74 15.75 -8.82
N ARG A 166 -12.15 15.15 -7.69
CA ARG A 166 -11.52 13.94 -7.14
C ARG A 166 -11.98 12.67 -7.86
N LYS A 167 -11.11 12.05 -8.65
CA LYS A 167 -11.34 10.75 -9.32
C LYS A 167 -10.65 9.62 -8.55
N LEU A 168 -11.39 8.60 -8.17
CA LEU A 168 -10.82 7.36 -7.62
C LEU A 168 -10.20 6.57 -8.77
N VAL A 169 -8.99 6.07 -8.60
CA VAL A 169 -8.29 5.25 -9.61
C VAL A 169 -7.96 3.85 -9.09
N GLY A 170 -7.90 3.68 -7.77
CA GLY A 170 -7.72 2.41 -7.10
C GLY A 170 -7.71 2.56 -5.58
N ILE A 171 -7.37 1.48 -4.90
CA ILE A 171 -7.18 1.40 -3.46
C ILE A 171 -5.88 0.63 -3.18
N ILE A 172 -5.21 0.98 -2.08
CA ILE A 172 -4.24 0.15 -1.38
C ILE A 172 -5.03 -0.67 -0.38
N ASP A 173 -4.83 -1.97 -0.36
CA ASP A 173 -5.51 -2.90 0.55
C ASP A 173 -4.46 -3.80 1.22
N ILE A 174 -4.62 -3.99 2.52
CA ILE A 174 -3.67 -4.71 3.38
C ILE A 174 -4.43 -5.44 4.47
N ASP A 175 -4.27 -6.77 4.50
CA ASP A 175 -4.85 -7.66 5.47
C ASP A 175 -3.82 -8.11 6.50
N CYS A 176 -4.27 -8.36 7.72
CA CYS A 176 -3.47 -8.97 8.77
C CYS A 176 -4.22 -10.13 9.45
N ALA A 177 -3.49 -11.23 9.69
CA ALA A 177 -4.04 -12.45 10.28
C ALA A 177 -4.36 -12.33 11.78
N VAL A 178 -4.06 -11.19 12.40
CA VAL A 178 -4.37 -10.90 13.81
C VAL A 178 -5.26 -9.67 13.94
N LEU A 179 -5.96 -9.57 15.07
CA LEU A 179 -6.77 -8.39 15.42
C LEU A 179 -5.86 -7.19 15.69
N ASN A 180 -6.36 -5.98 15.42
CA ASN A 180 -5.62 -4.73 15.63
C ASN A 180 -4.22 -4.72 14.95
N GLY A 181 -4.10 -5.32 13.76
CA GLY A 181 -2.85 -5.36 13.00
C GLY A 181 -2.42 -3.98 12.49
N PHE A 182 -3.35 -3.04 12.42
CA PHE A 182 -3.13 -1.68 11.94
C PHE A 182 -3.63 -0.63 12.93
N ASP A 183 -2.95 0.51 12.93
CA ASP A 183 -3.23 1.69 13.75
C ASP A 183 -3.15 2.99 12.91
N GLU A 184 -3.21 4.12 13.59
CA GLU A 184 -3.21 5.45 12.98
C GLU A 184 -1.85 5.81 12.33
N VAL A 185 -0.75 5.17 12.72
CA VAL A 185 0.55 5.32 12.05
C VAL A 185 0.49 4.69 10.66
N ASP A 186 -0.02 3.46 10.57
CA ASP A 186 -0.21 2.77 9.29
C ASP A 186 -1.09 3.61 8.36
N GLN A 187 -2.22 4.11 8.87
CA GLN A 187 -3.11 5.00 8.12
C GLN A 187 -2.37 6.24 7.59
N ALA A 188 -1.65 6.97 8.45
CA ALA A 188 -1.01 8.22 8.07
C ALA A 188 0.06 8.03 6.99
N TYR A 189 0.85 6.95 7.04
CA TYR A 189 1.90 6.69 6.06
C TYR A 189 1.37 6.06 4.76
N LEU A 190 0.35 5.20 4.84
CA LEU A 190 -0.28 4.64 3.64
C LEU A 190 -1.07 5.71 2.87
N GLU A 191 -1.66 6.69 3.53
CA GLU A 191 -2.26 7.86 2.87
C GLU A 191 -1.20 8.71 2.14
N LYS A 192 0.00 8.90 2.72
CA LYS A 192 1.12 9.55 2.02
C LYS A 192 1.56 8.74 0.80
N LEU A 193 1.64 7.42 0.92
CA LEU A 193 2.00 6.53 -0.19
C LEU A 193 0.95 6.57 -1.31
N ALA A 194 -0.34 6.58 -0.95
CA ALA A 194 -1.42 6.74 -1.91
C ALA A 194 -1.33 8.08 -2.65
N ALA A 195 -0.98 9.17 -1.95
CA ALA A 195 -0.75 10.47 -2.57
C ALA A 195 0.48 10.47 -3.49
N LEU A 196 1.56 9.80 -3.11
CA LEU A 196 2.75 9.63 -3.96
C LEU A 196 2.40 8.87 -5.25
N LEU A 197 1.70 7.74 -5.13
CA LEU A 197 1.21 6.97 -6.28
C LEU A 197 0.27 7.79 -7.17
N ALA A 198 -0.62 8.59 -6.59
CA ALA A 198 -1.51 9.47 -7.33
C ALA A 198 -0.74 10.46 -8.21
N ASN A 199 0.40 10.99 -7.72
CA ASN A 199 1.20 11.99 -8.42
C ASN A 199 2.28 11.42 -9.35
N SER A 200 2.72 10.19 -9.12
CA SER A 200 3.85 9.58 -9.85
C SER A 200 3.44 8.60 -10.95
N CYS A 201 2.15 8.54 -11.29
CA CYS A 201 1.57 7.60 -12.24
C CYS A 201 0.75 8.33 -13.33
N ASP A 202 0.72 7.76 -14.53
CA ASP A 202 -0.17 8.19 -15.63
C ASP A 202 -1.47 7.37 -15.59
N TRP A 203 -2.36 7.76 -14.69
CA TRP A 203 -3.65 7.10 -14.52
C TRP A 203 -4.58 7.29 -15.74
N PRO A 204 -5.38 6.29 -16.10
CA PRO A 204 -6.39 6.41 -17.16
C PRO A 204 -7.55 7.34 -16.76
#